data_AF-A0A9Q0V053-F1
#
_entry.id   AF-A0A9Q0V053-F1
#
_cell.length_a   1.000
_cell.length_b   1.000
_cell.length_c   1.000
_cell.angle_alpha   90.00
_cell.angle_beta   90.00
_cell.angle_gamma   90.00
#
_symmetry.space_group_name_H-M   'P 1'
#
loop_
_entity.id
_entity.type
_entity.pdbx_description
1 polymer ?
#
loop_
_entity_poly.entity_id
_entity_poly.type
_entity_poly.pdbx_seq_one_letter_code
_entity_poly.pdbx_strand_id
1 'polypeptide(L)'
;MMFQRLFLLQFFSLLSLTTATAKLLHTIPRLSPTGPRVWRDHPDQISGEFVGEDFETFFYNQTLDHFNYRPESYDTFSQRYLINSKYWGGANVSAPVLVFLGAEAPIDGDLAAFGFLSDNAVQFSSLLVFIEHRYYGKSIPFGSREEALKDASKLGYFNSAQA
;
A
#
# COMPACT_ATOMS: atom_id res chain seq x y z
N MET A 1 67.57 -37.05 9.41
CA MET A 1 66.31 -37.01 10.19
C MET A 1 65.89 -35.62 10.69
N MET A 2 66.53 -34.52 10.27
CA MET A 2 66.19 -33.16 10.75
C MET A 2 65.35 -32.34 9.74
N PHE A 3 65.37 -32.71 8.45
CA PHE A 3 64.63 -32.00 7.39
C PHE A 3 63.13 -32.35 7.31
N GLN A 4 62.72 -33.52 7.80
CA GLN A 4 61.32 -33.97 7.73
C GLN A 4 60.45 -33.40 8.87
N ARG A 5 61.07 -32.91 9.95
CA ARG A 5 60.37 -32.24 11.06
C ARG A 5 60.10 -30.75 10.79
N LEU A 6 60.89 -30.11 9.93
CA LEU A 6 60.70 -28.70 9.59
C LEU A 6 59.50 -28.49 8.65
N PHE A 7 59.23 -29.45 7.75
CA PHE A 7 58.11 -29.38 6.81
C PHE A 7 56.73 -29.56 7.49
N LEU A 8 56.65 -30.40 8.53
CA LEU A 8 55.41 -30.59 9.30
C LEU A 8 55.01 -29.34 10.11
N LEU A 9 55.99 -28.60 10.62
CA LEU A 9 55.77 -27.36 11.36
C LEU A 9 55.30 -26.21 10.45
N GLN A 10 55.79 -26.14 9.21
CA GLN A 10 55.31 -25.15 8.24
C GLN A 10 53.88 -25.44 7.75
N PHE A 11 53.50 -26.73 7.64
CA PHE A 11 52.14 -27.10 7.26
C PHE A 11 51.11 -26.75 8.34
N PHE A 12 51.49 -26.88 9.62
CA PHE A 12 50.62 -26.47 10.75
C PHE A 12 50.49 -24.94 10.88
N SER A 13 51.53 -24.16 10.55
CA SER A 13 51.46 -22.69 10.60
C SER A 13 50.62 -22.06 9.48
N LEU A 14 50.44 -22.77 8.36
CA LEU A 14 49.62 -22.32 7.23
C LEU A 14 48.11 -22.57 7.45
N LEU A 15 47.75 -23.48 8.36
CA LEU A 15 46.35 -23.80 8.64
C LEU A 15 45.70 -22.89 9.70
N SER A 16 46.50 -22.12 10.45
CA SER A 16 46.04 -21.22 11.52
C SER A 16 45.67 -19.80 11.06
N LEU A 17 45.72 -19.49 9.75
CA LEU A 17 45.46 -18.15 9.21
C LEU A 17 44.18 -18.03 8.36
N THR A 18 43.17 -18.86 8.61
CA THR A 18 41.83 -18.67 8.03
C THR A 18 40.86 -18.20 9.10
N THR A 19 41.02 -16.97 9.57
CA THR A 19 39.92 -16.29 10.28
C THR A 19 38.84 -15.96 9.25
N ALA A 20 37.82 -16.83 9.15
CA ALA A 20 36.60 -16.51 8.42
C ALA A 20 35.91 -15.35 9.15
N THR A 21 36.08 -14.13 8.64
CA THR A 21 35.24 -13.01 9.06
C THR A 21 33.86 -13.22 8.45
N ALA A 22 32.98 -13.86 9.21
CA ALA A 22 31.55 -13.79 8.93
C ALA A 22 31.16 -12.31 9.01
N LYS A 23 30.99 -11.65 7.85
CA LYS A 23 30.33 -10.34 7.80
C LYS A 23 28.93 -10.56 8.35
N LEU A 24 28.72 -10.18 9.60
CA LEU A 24 27.40 -10.16 10.22
C LEU A 24 26.58 -9.17 9.40
N LEU A 25 25.72 -9.69 8.52
CA LEU A 25 24.81 -8.86 7.73
C LEU A 25 23.78 -8.29 8.70
N HIS A 26 24.10 -7.17 9.35
CA HIS A 26 23.24 -6.45 10.30
C HIS A 26 22.05 -5.75 9.61
N THR A 27 21.86 -5.98 8.31
CA THR A 27 20.72 -5.44 7.59
C THR A 27 19.49 -6.29 7.90
N ILE A 28 18.84 -5.97 9.02
CA ILE A 28 17.49 -6.45 9.30
C ILE A 28 16.63 -5.99 8.10
N PRO A 29 15.97 -6.90 7.36
CA PRO A 29 15.06 -6.52 6.31
C PRO A 29 13.91 -5.74 6.96
N ARG A 30 13.95 -4.41 6.84
CA ARG A 30 12.82 -3.57 7.24
C ARG A 30 11.82 -3.61 6.10
N LEU A 31 10.60 -4.08 6.42
CA LEU A 31 9.45 -3.84 5.58
C LEU A 31 9.20 -2.34 5.58
N SER A 32 9.65 -1.66 4.53
CA SER A 32 9.42 -0.24 4.32
C SER A 32 8.34 -0.07 3.24
N PRO A 33 7.36 0.83 3.44
CA PRO A 33 6.43 1.22 2.37
C PRO A 33 7.14 1.84 1.15
N THR A 34 8.40 2.26 1.32
CA THR A 34 9.28 2.87 0.30
C THR A 34 10.35 1.91 -0.24
N GLY A 35 10.28 0.62 0.10
CA GLY A 35 11.28 -0.36 -0.34
C GLY A 35 11.28 -0.55 -1.86
N PRO A 36 12.42 -0.93 -2.48
CA PRO A 36 12.53 -1.13 -3.93
C PRO A 36 11.63 -2.24 -4.49
N ARG A 37 11.00 -3.04 -3.62
CA ARG A 37 10.02 -4.06 -3.98
C ARG A 37 8.57 -3.57 -3.96
N VAL A 38 8.30 -2.41 -3.35
CA VAL A 38 6.93 -2.05 -2.99
C VAL A 38 6.26 -1.24 -4.10
N TRP A 39 6.89 -0.26 -4.76
CA TRP A 39 6.30 0.36 -5.96
C TRP A 39 7.36 0.93 -6.91
N ARG A 40 7.52 0.31 -8.07
CA ARG A 40 7.90 1.01 -9.30
C ARG A 40 6.70 0.91 -10.25
N ASP A 41 5.53 1.25 -9.74
CA ASP A 41 4.41 1.56 -10.60
C ASP A 41 4.64 3.00 -11.04
N HIS A 42 5.06 3.13 -12.28
CA HIS A 42 5.08 4.39 -12.97
C HIS A 42 3.61 4.77 -13.21
N PRO A 43 3.04 5.76 -12.50
CA PRO A 43 1.67 6.21 -12.78
C PRO A 43 1.54 6.72 -14.23
N ASP A 44 2.67 7.08 -14.86
CA ASP A 44 2.72 7.63 -16.22
C ASP A 44 2.55 6.59 -17.35
N GLN A 45 2.52 5.28 -17.06
CA GLN A 45 2.43 4.24 -18.11
C GLN A 45 1.07 3.53 -18.25
N ILE A 46 0.12 3.76 -17.35
CA ILE A 46 -1.29 3.40 -17.57
C ILE A 46 -2.02 4.68 -17.94
N SER A 47 -1.76 5.18 -19.14
CA SER A 47 -2.34 6.40 -19.73
C SER A 47 -3.82 6.27 -20.12
N GLY A 48 -4.54 5.34 -19.49
CA GLY A 48 -5.99 5.29 -19.51
C GLY A 48 -6.45 5.11 -18.07
N GLU A 49 -7.02 6.15 -17.48
CA GLU A 49 -7.93 6.00 -16.35
C GLU A 49 -9.03 5.01 -16.79
N PHE A 50 -8.85 3.72 -16.48
CA PHE A 50 -9.88 2.73 -16.72
C PHE A 50 -10.92 2.85 -15.61
N VAL A 51 -11.56 4.01 -15.55
CA VAL A 51 -12.83 4.14 -14.86
C VAL A 51 -13.80 3.35 -15.74
N GLY A 52 -14.24 2.19 -15.27
CA GLY A 52 -15.26 1.43 -16.01
C GLY A 52 -16.40 2.37 -16.38
N GLU A 53 -16.92 2.30 -17.62
CA GLU A 53 -17.80 3.34 -18.20
C GLU A 53 -19.00 3.74 -17.31
N ASP A 54 -19.41 2.86 -16.40
CA ASP A 54 -20.54 3.04 -15.49
C ASP A 54 -20.17 3.64 -14.11
N PHE A 55 -18.89 3.95 -13.86
CA PHE A 55 -18.41 4.51 -12.59
C PHE A 55 -18.16 6.02 -12.69
N GLU A 56 -18.65 6.75 -11.69
CA GLU A 56 -18.37 8.17 -11.50
C GLU A 56 -17.38 8.36 -10.33
N THR A 57 -16.38 9.23 -10.51
CA THR A 57 -15.35 9.51 -9.50
C THR A 57 -15.73 10.73 -8.67
N PHE A 58 -15.56 10.61 -7.35
CA PHE A 58 -15.82 11.65 -6.38
C PHE A 58 -14.70 11.76 -5.35
N PHE A 59 -14.75 12.82 -4.56
CA PHE A 59 -13.80 13.09 -3.49
C PHE A 59 -14.50 13.55 -2.21
N TYR A 60 -14.10 12.97 -1.09
CA TYR A 60 -14.58 13.32 0.25
C TYR A 60 -13.45 13.99 1.03
N ASN A 61 -13.76 15.07 1.76
CA ASN A 61 -12.80 15.70 2.68
C ASN A 61 -12.70 14.87 3.96
N GLN A 62 -11.79 13.90 3.96
CA GLN A 62 -11.59 12.97 5.05
C GLN A 62 -10.74 13.58 6.17
N THR A 63 -11.09 13.29 7.42
CA THR A 63 -10.30 13.70 8.59
C THR A 63 -8.95 12.97 8.59
N LEU A 64 -7.88 13.71 8.85
CA LEU A 64 -6.52 13.17 8.84
C LEU A 64 -6.32 12.15 9.96
N ASP A 65 -6.77 12.47 11.18
CA ASP A 65 -6.56 11.67 12.38
C ASP A 65 -7.86 11.47 13.17
N HIS A 66 -8.39 10.25 13.14
CA HIS A 66 -9.64 9.88 13.82
C HIS A 66 -9.47 9.53 15.31
N PHE A 67 -8.24 9.39 15.82
CA PHE A 67 -7.99 8.85 17.15
C PHE A 67 -7.41 9.87 18.14
N ASN A 68 -7.34 11.13 17.74
CA ASN A 68 -6.82 12.21 18.56
C ASN A 68 -7.64 13.49 18.36
N TYR A 69 -7.45 14.46 19.26
CA TYR A 69 -8.30 15.65 19.37
C TYR A 69 -7.48 16.95 19.40
N ARG A 70 -6.26 16.92 18.86
CA ARG A 70 -5.45 18.14 18.73
C ARG A 70 -5.93 18.94 17.52
N PRO A 71 -5.68 20.26 17.46
CA PRO A 71 -6.09 21.07 16.30
C PRO A 71 -5.67 20.48 14.96
N GLU A 72 -4.45 19.93 14.88
CA GLU A 72 -3.91 19.32 13.65
C GLU A 72 -4.61 17.99 13.29
N SER A 73 -5.25 17.32 14.25
CA SER A 73 -5.98 16.06 14.00
C SER A 73 -7.21 16.28 13.11
N TYR A 74 -7.75 17.50 13.12
CA TYR A 74 -8.91 17.92 12.33
C TYR A 74 -8.55 18.42 10.93
N ASP A 75 -7.26 18.43 10.56
CA ASP A 75 -6.87 18.65 9.18
C ASP A 75 -7.53 17.60 8.27
N THR A 76 -7.77 17.95 7.01
CA THR A 76 -8.45 17.07 6.06
C THR A 76 -7.63 16.83 4.82
N PHE A 77 -7.84 15.68 4.19
CA PHE A 77 -7.33 15.39 2.86
C PHE A 77 -8.44 14.88 1.94
N SER A 78 -8.22 14.97 0.64
CA SER A 78 -9.17 14.51 -0.37
C SER A 78 -9.07 12.98 -0.53
N GLN A 79 -10.07 12.23 -0.08
CA GLN A 79 -10.17 10.78 -0.26
C GLN A 79 -11.06 10.48 -1.46
N ARG A 80 -10.50 9.79 -2.45
CA ARG A 80 -11.20 9.38 -3.66
C ARG A 80 -12.15 8.22 -3.37
N TYR A 81 -13.32 8.25 -3.99
CA TYR A 81 -14.21 7.10 -4.07
C TYR A 81 -14.93 7.11 -5.42
N LEU A 82 -15.46 5.96 -5.80
CA LEU A 82 -16.21 5.79 -7.05
C LEU A 82 -17.59 5.23 -6.76
N ILE A 83 -18.57 5.66 -7.55
CA ILE A 83 -19.95 5.17 -7.46
C ILE A 83 -20.37 4.61 -8.81
N ASN A 84 -21.05 3.47 -8.80
CA ASN A 84 -21.83 3.00 -9.93
C ASN A 84 -23.29 2.83 -9.50
N SER A 85 -24.16 3.63 -10.12
CA SER A 85 -25.59 3.72 -9.82
C SER A 85 -26.48 3.05 -10.88
N LYS A 86 -25.89 2.42 -11.90
CA LYS A 86 -26.59 1.86 -13.07
C LYS A 86 -27.75 0.93 -12.74
N TYR A 87 -27.60 0.13 -11.70
CA TYR A 87 -28.61 -0.85 -11.27
C TYR A 87 -29.26 -0.51 -9.94
N TRP A 88 -28.99 0.67 -9.37
CA TRP A 88 -29.47 1.00 -8.04
C TRP A 88 -30.99 1.23 -8.04
N GLY A 89 -31.72 0.44 -7.26
CA GLY A 89 -33.18 0.55 -7.11
C GLY A 89 -33.64 1.78 -6.32
N GLY A 90 -32.70 2.50 -5.69
CA GLY A 90 -32.97 3.70 -4.92
C GLY A 90 -33.31 3.43 -3.45
N ALA A 91 -33.22 4.49 -2.63
CA ALA A 91 -33.48 4.41 -1.20
C ALA A 91 -34.94 4.07 -0.86
N ASN A 92 -35.90 4.43 -1.72
CA ASN A 92 -37.33 4.20 -1.48
C ASN A 92 -37.71 2.73 -1.34
N VAL A 93 -36.96 1.84 -2.01
CA VAL A 93 -37.15 0.38 -1.92
C VAL A 93 -36.11 -0.27 -1.00
N SER A 94 -35.36 0.53 -0.24
CA SER A 94 -34.27 0.09 0.64
C SER A 94 -33.23 -0.76 -0.10
N ALA A 95 -32.93 -0.40 -1.35
CA ALA A 95 -31.92 -1.11 -2.12
C ALA A 95 -30.53 -0.96 -1.47
N PRO A 96 -29.76 -2.05 -1.32
CA PRO A 96 -28.52 -2.06 -0.56
C PRO A 96 -27.42 -1.26 -1.25
N VAL A 97 -26.42 -0.88 -0.45
CA VAL A 97 -25.14 -0.36 -0.92
C VAL A 97 -24.10 -1.46 -0.72
N LEU A 98 -23.45 -1.89 -1.80
CA LEU A 98 -22.32 -2.80 -1.73
C LEU A 98 -21.04 -1.98 -1.76
N VAL A 99 -20.20 -2.13 -0.73
CA VAL A 99 -19.01 -1.31 -0.54
C VAL A 99 -17.76 -2.17 -0.66
N PHE A 100 -16.84 -1.72 -1.50
CA PHE A 100 -15.47 -2.21 -1.53
C PHE A 100 -14.56 -1.24 -0.78
N LEU A 101 -13.80 -1.78 0.16
CA LEU A 101 -12.79 -1.05 0.92
C LEU A 101 -11.45 -1.30 0.24
N GLY A 102 -10.89 -0.26 -0.37
CA GLY A 102 -9.64 -0.32 -1.12
C GLY A 102 -8.52 -1.01 -0.36
N ALA A 103 -7.71 -1.75 -1.09
CA ALA A 103 -6.56 -2.47 -0.55
C ALA A 103 -5.28 -1.61 -0.68
N GLU A 104 -4.12 -2.25 -0.86
CA GLU A 104 -2.82 -1.60 -0.90
C GLU A 104 -2.45 -1.03 -2.29
N ALA A 105 -3.39 -0.50 -3.07
CA ALA A 105 -3.14 -0.04 -4.44
C ALA A 105 -4.09 1.11 -4.86
N PRO A 106 -3.79 1.83 -5.96
CA PRO A 106 -4.78 2.69 -6.60
C PRO A 106 -6.03 1.89 -6.98
N ILE A 107 -7.21 2.45 -6.71
CA ILE A 107 -8.47 1.70 -6.83
C ILE A 107 -8.89 1.35 -8.26
N ASP A 108 -8.26 1.97 -9.28
CA ASP A 108 -8.61 1.75 -10.69
C ASP A 108 -8.38 0.28 -11.11
N GLY A 109 -7.34 -0.37 -10.58
CA GLY A 109 -7.06 -1.79 -10.85
C GLY A 109 -8.08 -2.73 -10.19
N ASP A 110 -8.67 -2.31 -9.07
CA ASP A 110 -9.62 -3.10 -8.29
C ASP A 110 -10.95 -3.26 -9.03
N LEU A 111 -11.36 -2.25 -9.82
CA LEU A 111 -12.60 -2.28 -10.61
C LEU A 111 -12.64 -3.46 -11.59
N ALA A 112 -11.48 -3.82 -12.17
CA ALA A 112 -11.35 -4.94 -13.10
C ALA A 112 -11.08 -6.27 -12.38
N ALA A 113 -10.40 -6.24 -11.23
CA ALA A 113 -9.99 -7.44 -10.51
C ALA A 113 -11.10 -8.05 -9.65
N PHE A 114 -11.98 -7.22 -9.07
CA PHE A 114 -12.98 -7.66 -8.08
C PHE A 114 -14.41 -7.60 -8.62
N GLY A 115 -14.80 -8.65 -9.36
CA GLY A 115 -16.10 -8.76 -10.01
C GLY A 115 -17.29 -8.95 -9.08
N PHE A 116 -17.11 -9.49 -7.86
CA PHE A 116 -18.24 -9.90 -7.00
C PHE A 116 -19.31 -8.81 -6.80
N LEU A 117 -18.90 -7.57 -6.53
CA LEU A 117 -19.85 -6.47 -6.33
C LEU A 117 -20.62 -6.17 -7.62
N SER A 118 -19.89 -6.00 -8.72
CA SER A 118 -20.45 -5.68 -10.04
C SER A 118 -21.36 -6.79 -10.58
N ASP A 119 -20.94 -8.06 -10.44
CA ASP A 119 -21.67 -9.24 -10.90
C ASP A 119 -23.01 -9.42 -10.18
N ASN A 120 -23.10 -8.95 -8.93
CA ASN A 120 -24.29 -9.06 -8.10
C ASN A 120 -25.15 -7.79 -8.09
N ALA A 121 -24.71 -6.72 -8.74
CA ALA A 121 -25.37 -5.42 -8.67
C ALA A 121 -26.81 -5.46 -9.19
N VAL A 122 -27.06 -6.20 -10.27
CA VAL A 122 -28.40 -6.40 -10.86
C VAL A 122 -29.30 -7.18 -9.90
N GLN A 123 -28.78 -8.29 -9.35
CA GLN A 123 -29.55 -9.18 -8.47
C GLN A 123 -30.03 -8.46 -7.21
N PHE A 124 -29.18 -7.60 -6.64
CA PHE A 124 -29.51 -6.84 -5.44
C PHE A 124 -30.11 -5.47 -5.73
N SER A 125 -30.19 -5.04 -6.99
CA SER A 125 -30.51 -3.65 -7.37
C SER A 125 -29.65 -2.64 -6.61
N SER A 126 -28.36 -2.94 -6.41
CA SER A 126 -27.53 -2.24 -5.43
C SER A 126 -26.82 -1.02 -5.99
N LEU A 127 -26.52 -0.06 -5.12
CA LEU A 127 -25.51 0.97 -5.37
C LEU A 127 -24.13 0.36 -5.11
N LEU A 128 -23.18 0.56 -6.01
CA LEU A 128 -21.79 0.15 -5.77
C LEU A 128 -20.98 1.36 -5.32
N VAL A 129 -20.18 1.19 -4.27
CA VAL A 129 -19.26 2.22 -3.78
C VAL A 129 -17.88 1.60 -3.58
N PHE A 130 -16.88 2.18 -4.22
CA PHE A 130 -15.48 1.76 -4.13
C PHE A 130 -14.70 2.89 -3.46
N ILE A 131 -14.17 2.65 -2.27
CA ILE A 131 -13.48 3.68 -1.46
C ILE A 131 -11.98 3.44 -1.55
N GLU A 132 -11.22 4.42 -2.03
CA GLU A 132 -9.77 4.29 -2.14
C GLU A 132 -9.13 4.43 -0.76
N HIS A 133 -8.21 3.50 -0.46
CA HIS A 133 -7.50 3.48 0.80
C HIS A 133 -6.58 4.71 0.90
N ARG A 134 -6.54 5.34 2.09
CA ARG A 134 -5.61 6.43 2.37
C ARG A 134 -4.16 6.02 2.05
N TYR A 135 -3.36 6.96 1.59
CA TYR A 135 -1.98 6.79 1.10
C TYR A 135 -1.84 6.09 -0.25
N TYR A 136 -2.90 5.61 -0.90
CA TYR A 136 -2.82 5.01 -2.24
C TYR A 136 -3.51 5.84 -3.32
N GLY A 137 -3.13 5.60 -4.57
CA GLY A 137 -3.67 6.28 -5.74
C GLY A 137 -3.69 7.79 -5.61
N LYS A 138 -4.89 8.37 -5.61
CA LYS A 138 -5.13 9.81 -5.50
C LYS A 138 -5.52 10.25 -4.08
N SER A 139 -5.65 9.31 -3.15
CA SER A 139 -6.08 9.52 -1.77
C SER A 139 -4.90 9.71 -0.84
N ILE A 140 -4.07 10.72 -1.11
CA ILE A 140 -2.78 10.92 -0.45
C ILE A 140 -2.84 12.11 0.52
N PRO A 141 -2.70 11.87 1.84
CA PRO A 141 -2.47 12.96 2.79
C PRO A 141 -1.18 13.71 2.46
N PHE A 142 -1.11 15.00 2.79
CA PHE A 142 0.10 15.84 2.61
C PHE A 142 0.56 16.04 1.15
N GLY A 143 -0.29 15.75 0.16
CA GLY A 143 -0.13 16.17 -1.23
C GLY A 143 0.57 15.16 -2.14
N SER A 144 1.68 14.55 -1.72
CA SER A 144 2.36 13.50 -2.50
C SER A 144 2.73 12.29 -1.64
N ARG A 145 2.88 11.12 -2.29
CA ARG A 145 3.20 9.88 -1.57
C ARG A 145 4.60 9.95 -0.98
N GLU A 146 5.55 10.56 -1.68
CA GLU A 146 6.91 10.78 -1.19
C GLU A 146 6.90 11.64 0.07
N GLU A 147 6.13 12.73 0.09
CA GLU A 147 6.03 13.59 1.26
C GLU A 147 5.31 12.87 2.40
N ALA A 148 4.21 12.16 2.11
CA ALA A 148 3.43 11.43 3.11
C ALA A 148 4.22 10.30 3.80
N LEU A 149 5.20 9.71 3.11
CA LEU A 149 6.05 8.63 3.61
C LEU A 149 7.44 9.10 4.10
N LYS A 150 7.71 10.40 4.06
CA LYS A 150 9.04 10.99 4.29
C LYS A 150 9.57 10.77 5.70
N ASP A 151 8.71 10.87 6.70
CA ASP A 151 9.09 10.82 8.11
C ASP A 151 7.98 10.18 8.97
N ALA A 152 8.35 9.79 10.19
CA ALA A 152 7.46 9.07 11.10
C ALA A 152 6.25 9.89 11.57
N SER A 153 6.33 11.22 11.53
CA SER A 153 5.23 12.09 11.96
C SER A 153 4.07 12.10 10.96
N LYS A 154 4.36 11.89 9.67
CA LYS A 154 3.36 11.73 8.62
C LYS A 154 2.95 10.26 8.45
N LEU A 155 3.94 9.37 8.43
CA LEU A 155 3.69 7.93 8.27
C LEU A 155 2.81 7.35 9.39
N GLY A 156 2.79 7.97 10.58
CA GLY A 156 1.96 7.53 11.70
C GLY A 156 0.46 7.43 11.40
N TYR A 157 -0.06 8.23 10.45
CA TYR A 157 -1.47 8.16 10.04
C TYR A 157 -1.75 7.08 8.99
N PHE A 158 -0.73 6.36 8.53
CA PHE A 158 -0.88 5.24 7.58
C PHE A 158 -1.02 3.91 8.34
N ASN A 159 -2.22 3.63 8.82
CA ASN A 159 -2.56 2.38 9.49
C ASN A 159 -4.02 1.99 9.23
N SER A 160 -4.35 0.72 9.46
CA SER A 160 -5.69 0.18 9.16
C SER A 160 -6.81 0.69 10.06
N ALA A 161 -6.50 1.15 11.28
CA ALA A 161 -7.52 1.73 12.14
C ALA A 161 -7.98 3.10 11.62
N GLN A 162 -7.06 3.86 11.01
CA GLN A 162 -7.36 5.13 10.36
C GLN A 162 -8.07 4.93 9.00
N ALA A 163 -7.81 3.81 8.31
CA ALA A 163 -8.23 3.55 6.94
C ALA A 163 -9.73 3.78 6.70
#